data_AF-A0A292ZF26-F1
#
_entry.id   AF-A0A292ZF26-F1
#
_cell.length_a   1.000
_cell.length_b   1.000
_cell.length_c   1.000
_cell.angle_alpha   90.00
_cell.angle_beta   90.00
_cell.angle_gamma   90.00
#
_symmetry.space_group_name_H-M   'P 1'
#
loop_
_entity.id
_entity.type
_entity.pdbx_description
1 polymer ?
#
loop_
_entity_poly.entity_id
_entity_poly.type
_entity_poly.pdbx_seq_one_letter_code
_entity_poly.pdbx_strand_id
1 'polypeptide(L)'
;MQISSGLERAAIETGVIADAAKVPAIGLYQRNHEAGRDALCVIPAKNGDYRFGLEATFGEDQSCAGRGSARPAGDKLILSFSHSDHCIVVAQYDGDQLSLPGVVDMNCANVCKGRGSLEGVSFPRVASDAASAFQARDSGGGLLCESD
;
A
#
# COMPACT_ATOMS: atom_id res chain seq x y z
N MET A 1 -6.15 -2.96 -21.98
CA MET A 1 -5.02 -2.36 -22.72
C MET A 1 -5.11 -0.85 -22.50
N GLN A 2 -4.49 -0.35 -21.43
CA GLN A 2 -4.60 1.06 -21.04
C GLN A 2 -3.67 1.93 -21.91
N ILE A 3 -4.24 2.99 -22.45
CA ILE A 3 -3.57 4.02 -23.28
C ILE A 3 -2.93 5.05 -22.32
N SER A 4 -2.07 4.62 -21.39
CA SER A 4 -1.12 5.51 -20.72
C SER A 4 -0.05 5.87 -21.76
N SER A 5 -0.45 6.82 -22.62
CA SER A 5 0.12 7.12 -23.92
C SER A 5 1.42 7.91 -23.80
N GLY A 6 2.21 7.95 -24.88
CA GLY A 6 3.40 8.83 -24.96
C GLY A 6 3.11 10.30 -24.62
N LEU A 7 1.85 10.73 -24.67
CA LEU A 7 1.41 12.04 -24.21
C LEU A 7 1.64 12.25 -22.70
N GLU A 8 1.38 11.24 -21.88
CA GLU A 8 1.53 11.31 -20.42
C GLU A 8 3.02 11.40 -20.05
N ARG A 9 3.88 10.62 -20.72
CA ARG A 9 5.35 10.74 -20.60
C ARG A 9 5.86 12.12 -20.98
N ALA A 10 5.45 12.66 -22.12
CA ALA A 10 5.88 14.00 -22.57
C ALA A 10 5.39 15.09 -21.61
N ALA A 11 4.20 14.93 -21.03
CA ALA A 11 3.67 15.85 -20.03
C ALA A 11 4.43 15.77 -18.69
N ILE A 12 4.94 14.59 -18.30
CA ILE A 12 5.86 14.44 -17.15
C ILE A 12 7.20 15.13 -17.44
N GLU A 13 7.79 14.91 -18.63
CA GLU A 13 9.08 15.51 -19.01
C GLU A 13 9.02 17.05 -19.07
N THR A 14 7.87 17.60 -19.45
CA THR A 14 7.64 19.05 -19.50
C THR A 14 7.19 19.64 -18.17
N GLY A 15 7.05 18.82 -17.11
CA GLY A 15 6.66 19.24 -15.77
C GLY A 15 5.17 19.62 -15.62
N VAL A 16 4.35 19.28 -16.61
CA VAL A 16 2.89 19.51 -16.60
C VAL A 16 2.18 18.47 -15.72
N ILE A 17 2.71 17.25 -15.65
CA ILE A 17 2.25 16.16 -14.77
C ILE A 17 3.34 15.85 -13.74
N ALA A 18 2.96 15.70 -12.48
CA ALA A 18 3.88 15.27 -11.43
C ALA A 18 4.35 13.84 -11.69
N ASP A 19 5.66 13.62 -11.62
CA ASP A 19 6.24 12.28 -11.71
C ASP A 19 6.01 11.54 -10.39
N ALA A 20 5.03 10.63 -10.36
CA ALA A 20 4.70 9.81 -9.19
C ALA A 20 5.93 9.07 -8.65
N ALA A 21 6.85 8.63 -9.53
CA ALA A 21 8.07 7.93 -9.12
C ALA A 21 9.05 8.81 -8.32
N LYS A 22 8.86 10.14 -8.35
CA LYS A 22 9.65 11.11 -7.56
C LYS A 22 8.98 11.51 -6.24
N VAL A 23 7.73 11.12 -6.00
CA VAL A 23 7.01 11.44 -4.76
C VAL A 23 7.24 10.30 -3.76
N PRO A 24 7.88 10.54 -2.59
CA PRO A 24 8.07 9.48 -1.60
C PRO A 24 6.75 8.87 -1.14
N ALA A 25 6.70 7.54 -1.06
CA ALA A 25 5.50 6.82 -0.63
C ALA A 25 5.27 6.87 0.90
N ILE A 26 6.18 7.48 1.67
CA ILE A 26 6.04 7.66 3.13
C ILE A 26 4.72 8.36 3.43
N GLY A 27 3.92 7.80 4.33
CA GLY A 27 2.63 8.39 4.70
C GLY A 27 1.64 7.41 5.30
N LEU A 28 0.49 7.96 5.70
CA LEU A 28 -0.69 7.23 6.13
C LEU A 28 -1.72 7.27 5.00
N TYR A 29 -2.28 6.09 4.70
CA TYR A 29 -3.29 5.88 3.69
C TYR A 29 -4.49 5.19 4.33
N GLN A 30 -5.69 5.71 4.07
CA GLN A 30 -6.90 5.21 4.72
C GLN A 30 -8.13 5.36 3.82
N ARG A 31 -9.01 4.38 3.87
CA ARG A 31 -10.34 4.42 3.25
C ARG A 31 -11.36 3.90 4.23
N ASN A 32 -12.45 4.64 4.41
CA ASN A 32 -13.62 4.16 5.15
C ASN A 32 -14.72 3.78 4.15
N HIS A 33 -15.45 2.71 4.44
CA HIS A 33 -16.59 2.25 3.65
C HIS A 33 -17.56 1.46 4.55
N GLU A 34 -18.67 1.00 4.00
CA GLU A 34 -19.73 0.32 4.76
C GLU A 34 -19.22 -0.95 5.48
N ALA A 35 -18.33 -1.70 4.84
CA ALA A 35 -17.75 -2.92 5.42
C ALA A 35 -16.61 -2.70 6.44
N GLY A 36 -16.22 -1.46 6.74
CA GLY A 36 -15.14 -1.15 7.67
C GLY A 36 -14.13 -0.12 7.18
N ARG A 37 -12.87 -0.28 7.61
CA ARG A 37 -11.75 0.59 7.29
C ARG A 37 -10.63 -0.21 6.66
N ASP A 38 -10.08 0.35 5.58
CA ASP A 38 -8.79 -0.04 5.02
C ASP A 38 -7.75 0.98 5.47
N ALA A 39 -6.59 0.52 5.92
CA ALA A 39 -5.47 1.35 6.32
C ALA A 39 -4.15 0.75 5.86
N LEU A 40 -3.25 1.61 5.43
CA LEU A 40 -1.88 1.29 5.07
C LEU A 40 -0.99 2.40 5.61
N CYS A 41 0.11 2.04 6.25
CA CYS A 41 1.17 2.95 6.63
C CYS A 41 2.44 2.57 5.87
N VAL A 42 3.21 3.58 5.48
CA VAL A 42 4.52 3.43 4.86
C VAL A 42 5.49 4.35 5.59
N ILE A 43 6.56 3.77 6.13
CA ILE A 43 7.58 4.48 6.92
C ILE A 43 8.98 4.20 6.34
N PRO A 44 9.96 5.11 6.52
CA PRO A 44 11.32 4.87 6.05
C PRO A 44 11.98 3.68 6.75
N ALA A 45 12.74 2.87 6.00
CA ALA A 45 13.70 1.90 6.53
C ALA A 45 15.14 2.42 6.44
N LYS A 46 16.10 1.72 7.04
CA LYS A 46 17.50 2.18 7.13
C LYS A 46 18.28 2.20 5.81
N ASN A 47 17.80 1.50 4.77
CA ASN A 47 18.52 1.26 3.51
C ASN A 47 17.90 1.97 2.28
N GLY A 48 16.98 2.92 2.49
CA GLY A 48 16.25 3.57 1.40
C GLY A 48 15.02 2.79 0.91
N ASP A 49 14.81 1.57 1.40
CA ASP A 49 13.51 0.89 1.30
C ASP A 49 12.53 1.46 2.36
N TYR A 50 11.33 0.90 2.39
CA TYR A 50 10.30 1.22 3.36
C TYR A 50 9.93 0.00 4.21
N ARG A 51 9.38 0.27 5.39
CA ARG A 51 8.53 -0.68 6.11
C ARG A 51 7.08 -0.29 5.87
N PHE A 52 6.21 -1.29 5.82
CA PHE A 52 4.77 -1.06 5.71
C PHE A 52 4.00 -1.94 6.69
N GLY A 53 2.77 -1.51 6.96
CA GLY A 53 1.75 -2.30 7.60
C GLY A 53 0.40 -1.98 6.99
N LEU A 54 -0.44 -2.99 6.80
CA LEU A 54 -1.75 -2.83 6.21
C LEU A 54 -2.80 -3.65 6.95
N GLU A 55 -4.01 -3.13 6.93
CA GLU A 55 -5.24 -3.81 7.31
C GLU A 55 -6.34 -3.43 6.30
N ALA A 56 -7.05 -4.41 5.75
CA ALA A 56 -8.21 -4.21 4.88
C ALA A 56 -9.38 -5.03 5.43
N THR A 57 -10.58 -4.44 5.48
CA THR A 57 -11.76 -5.05 6.14
C THR A 57 -12.89 -5.26 5.13
N PHE A 58 -13.53 -6.44 5.18
CA PHE A 58 -14.57 -6.87 4.23
C PHE A 58 -15.85 -7.33 4.95
N GLY A 59 -16.12 -6.78 6.14
CA GLY A 59 -17.22 -7.16 7.03
C GLY A 59 -16.73 -7.59 8.41
N GLU A 60 -17.67 -8.03 9.27
CA GLU A 60 -17.45 -8.22 10.72
C GLU A 60 -16.29 -9.19 11.06
N ASP A 61 -16.06 -10.22 10.24
CA ASP A 61 -15.06 -11.26 10.50
C ASP A 61 -14.08 -11.49 9.34
N GLN A 62 -14.07 -10.62 8.34
CA GLN A 62 -13.32 -10.82 7.10
C GLN A 62 -12.32 -9.69 6.93
N SER A 63 -11.03 -10.01 6.94
CA SER A 63 -10.00 -8.99 6.82
C SER A 63 -8.70 -9.56 6.26
N CYS A 64 -7.85 -8.69 5.74
CA CYS A 64 -6.46 -9.02 5.45
C CYS A 64 -5.57 -8.08 6.23
N ALA A 65 -4.57 -8.61 6.93
CA ALA A 65 -3.68 -7.81 7.75
C ALA A 65 -2.25 -8.36 7.67
N GLY A 66 -1.28 -7.47 7.60
CA GLY A 66 0.12 -7.86 7.54
C GLY A 66 1.07 -6.68 7.55
N ARG A 67 2.34 -6.97 7.82
CA ARG A 67 3.44 -6.00 7.81
C ARG A 67 4.60 -6.56 7.01
N GLY A 68 5.50 -5.70 6.56
CA GLY A 68 6.66 -6.14 5.80
C GLY A 68 7.59 -5.03 5.34
N SER A 69 8.35 -5.33 4.30
CA SER A 69 9.21 -4.38 3.60
C SER A 69 8.61 -4.01 2.26
N ALA A 70 8.75 -2.74 1.86
CA ALA A 70 8.35 -2.27 0.54
C ALA A 70 9.53 -1.64 -0.18
N ARG A 71 9.76 -2.03 -1.44
CA ARG A 71 10.82 -1.43 -2.28
C ARG A 71 10.21 -0.61 -3.42
N PRO A 72 10.67 0.63 -3.65
CA PRO A 72 10.24 1.41 -4.80
C PRO A 72 10.77 0.81 -6.11
N ALA A 73 9.92 0.79 -7.13
CA ALA A 73 10.23 0.32 -8.48
C ALA A 73 9.48 1.15 -9.53
N GLY A 74 9.95 2.37 -9.77
CA GLY A 74 9.25 3.34 -10.64
C GLY A 74 7.99 3.86 -9.96
N ASP A 75 6.85 3.71 -10.64
CA ASP A 75 5.50 4.03 -10.17
C ASP A 75 4.87 2.88 -9.36
N LYS A 76 5.69 1.97 -8.82
CA LYS A 76 5.24 0.79 -8.08
C LYS A 76 5.98 0.62 -6.76
N LEU A 77 5.30 -0.04 -5.81
CA LEU A 77 5.92 -0.58 -4.62
C LEU A 77 5.83 -2.11 -4.64
N ILE A 78 6.98 -2.76 -4.48
CA ILE A 78 7.05 -4.21 -4.27
C ILE A 78 6.90 -4.47 -2.78
N LEU A 79 5.70 -4.86 -2.35
CA LEU A 79 5.36 -5.19 -0.97
C LEU A 79 5.71 -6.66 -0.71
N SER A 80 6.66 -6.91 0.19
CA SER A 80 7.02 -8.25 0.64
C SER A 80 6.55 -8.42 2.08
N PHE A 81 5.55 -9.27 2.29
CA PHE A 81 4.96 -9.49 3.61
C PHE A 81 5.85 -10.38 4.48
N SER A 82 6.06 -9.98 5.72
CA SER A 82 6.72 -10.79 6.74
C SER A 82 5.79 -11.92 7.21
N HIS A 83 6.38 -13.05 7.61
CA HIS A 83 5.65 -14.18 8.23
C HIS A 83 4.50 -14.78 7.39
N SER A 84 4.54 -14.59 6.08
CA SER A 84 3.70 -15.28 5.10
C SER A 84 4.60 -16.09 4.17
N ASP A 85 4.07 -17.14 3.54
CA ASP A 85 4.81 -18.03 2.61
C ASP A 85 5.20 -17.30 1.31
N HIS A 86 6.01 -16.24 1.40
CA HIS A 86 6.41 -15.38 0.29
C HIS A 86 5.24 -14.64 -0.39
N CYS A 87 4.26 -14.09 0.36
CA CYS A 87 3.30 -13.17 -0.24
C CYS A 87 4.02 -11.89 -0.70
N ILE A 88 4.06 -11.70 -2.01
CA ILE A 88 4.59 -10.51 -2.66
C ILE A 88 3.49 -9.86 -3.48
N VAL A 89 3.24 -8.58 -3.26
CA VAL A 89 2.27 -7.79 -3.99
C VAL A 89 2.96 -6.61 -4.65
N VAL A 90 2.77 -6.46 -5.97
CA VAL A 90 3.27 -5.29 -6.70
C VAL A 90 2.16 -4.26 -6.77
N ALA A 91 2.17 -3.32 -5.84
CA ALA A 91 1.20 -2.24 -5.76
C ALA A 91 1.56 -1.11 -6.75
N GLN A 92 0.54 -0.57 -7.42
CA GLN A 92 0.66 0.66 -8.19
C GLN A 92 0.63 1.86 -7.24
N TYR A 93 1.46 2.86 -7.53
CA TYR A 93 1.52 4.11 -6.80
C TYR A 93 1.51 5.30 -7.76
N ASP A 94 0.58 6.22 -7.57
CA ASP A 94 0.39 7.39 -8.45
C ASP A 94 0.83 8.72 -7.81
N GLY A 95 1.44 8.66 -6.63
CA GLY A 95 1.85 9.85 -5.85
C GLY A 95 0.97 10.08 -4.62
N ASP A 96 -0.30 9.66 -4.67
CA ASP A 96 -1.27 9.92 -3.60
C ASP A 96 -2.18 8.73 -3.27
N GLN A 97 -2.09 7.63 -4.03
CA GLN A 97 -2.82 6.41 -3.77
C GLN A 97 -1.94 5.18 -4.02
N LEU A 98 -2.12 4.16 -3.18
CA LEU A 98 -1.58 2.82 -3.38
C LEU A 98 -2.70 1.85 -3.76
N SER A 99 -2.60 1.22 -4.93
CA SER A 99 -3.59 0.27 -5.43
C SER A 99 -2.98 -1.11 -5.64
N LEU A 100 -3.59 -2.12 -5.03
CA LEU A 100 -3.20 -3.52 -5.21
C LEU A 100 -3.77 -4.05 -6.54
N PRO A 101 -3.06 -5.00 -7.19
CA PRO A 101 -3.52 -5.55 -8.46
C PRO A 101 -4.82 -6.33 -8.30
N GLY A 102 -5.59 -6.47 -9.38
CA GLY A 102 -6.83 -7.24 -9.38
C GLY A 102 -6.64 -8.76 -9.27
N VAL A 103 -5.39 -9.24 -9.26
CA VAL A 103 -5.01 -10.64 -9.01
C VAL A 103 -3.76 -10.62 -8.16
N VAL A 104 -3.76 -11.39 -7.07
CA VAL A 104 -2.59 -11.58 -6.19
C VAL A 104 -2.15 -13.03 -6.18
N ASP A 105 -0.92 -13.28 -5.75
CA ASP A 105 -0.41 -14.64 -5.60
C ASP A 105 -1.19 -15.42 -4.54
N MET A 106 -1.38 -16.72 -4.74
CA MET A 106 -2.13 -17.57 -3.81
C MET A 106 -1.51 -17.61 -2.40
N ASN A 107 -0.20 -17.38 -2.29
CA ASN A 107 0.49 -17.29 -1.01
C ASN A 107 0.01 -16.12 -0.13
N CYS A 108 -0.66 -15.12 -0.72
CA CYS A 108 -1.27 -14.01 -0.01
C CYS A 108 -2.60 -14.38 0.68
N ALA A 109 -3.15 -15.58 0.45
CA ALA A 109 -4.32 -16.04 1.20
C ALA A 109 -4.03 -16.13 2.72
N ASN A 110 -2.79 -16.43 3.10
CA ASN A 110 -2.39 -16.59 4.51
C ASN A 110 -2.34 -15.28 5.30
N VAL A 111 -2.35 -14.13 4.63
CA VAL A 111 -2.48 -12.81 5.30
C VAL A 111 -3.94 -12.40 5.50
N CYS A 112 -4.89 -13.23 5.05
CA CYS A 112 -6.33 -12.97 5.12
C CYS A 112 -7.04 -13.94 6.06
N LYS A 113 -8.09 -13.46 6.71
CA LYS A 113 -9.05 -14.23 7.50
C LYS A 113 -10.37 -14.36 6.74
N GLY A 114 -10.98 -15.54 6.85
CA GLY A 114 -12.22 -15.86 6.16
C GLY A 114 -12.05 -15.87 4.64
N ARG A 115 -12.83 -15.04 3.95
CA ARG A 115 -12.91 -14.87 2.49
C ARG A 115 -12.36 -13.51 2.05
N GLY A 116 -11.64 -12.81 2.92
CA GLY A 116 -10.96 -11.56 2.56
C GLY A 116 -9.96 -11.80 1.43
N SER A 117 -9.75 -10.78 0.59
CA SER A 117 -8.76 -10.79 -0.48
C SER A 117 -8.14 -9.40 -0.63
N LEU A 118 -6.84 -9.35 -0.93
CA LEU A 118 -6.13 -8.11 -1.23
C LEU A 118 -6.34 -7.62 -2.67
N GLU A 119 -7.05 -8.38 -3.49
CA GLU A 119 -7.26 -8.07 -4.90
C GLU A 119 -8.05 -6.77 -5.09
N GLY A 120 -7.47 -5.83 -5.83
CA GLY A 120 -8.11 -4.56 -6.19
C GLY A 120 -8.27 -3.55 -5.03
N VAL A 121 -7.80 -3.87 -3.83
CA VAL A 121 -7.88 -2.94 -2.68
C VAL A 121 -7.06 -1.69 -2.98
N SER A 122 -7.59 -0.52 -2.64
CA SER A 122 -6.92 0.77 -2.87
C SER A 122 -6.93 1.61 -1.60
N PHE A 123 -5.78 2.21 -1.31
CA PHE A 123 -5.49 3.00 -0.13
C PHE A 123 -5.13 4.43 -0.56
N PRO A 124 -6.07 5.38 -0.52
CA PRO A 124 -5.79 6.79 -0.78
C PRO A 124 -5.05 7.40 0.42
N ARG A 125 -4.10 8.31 0.14
CA ARG A 125 -3.29 8.97 1.17
C ARG A 125 -4.14 9.97 1.94
N VAL A 126 -3.96 10.00 3.25
CA VAL A 126 -4.56 10.98 4.16
C VAL A 126 -3.52 11.86 4.86
N ALA A 127 -2.27 11.40 4.95
CA ALA A 127 -1.13 12.21 5.41
C ALA A 127 0.16 11.77 4.72
N SER A 128 1.03 12.73 4.39
CA SER A 128 2.30 12.50 3.68
C SER A 128 3.54 12.46 4.58
N ASP A 129 3.37 12.61 5.89
CA ASP A 129 4.48 12.62 6.84
C ASP A 129 4.67 11.27 7.55
N ALA A 130 5.91 11.01 7.97
CA ALA A 130 6.25 9.77 8.67
C ALA A 130 5.60 9.68 10.06
N ALA A 131 5.39 10.80 10.76
CA ALA A 131 4.88 10.78 12.14
C ALA A 131 3.42 10.32 12.19
N SER A 132 2.60 10.72 11.22
CA SER A 132 1.24 10.22 11.03
C SER A 132 1.22 8.72 10.71
N ALA A 133 2.12 8.27 9.82
CA ALA A 133 2.28 6.86 9.47
C ALA A 133 2.71 6.00 10.67
N PHE A 134 3.65 6.50 11.48
CA PHE A 134 4.12 5.83 12.70
C PHE A 134 3.04 5.70 13.78
N GLN A 135 2.11 6.64 13.85
CA GLN A 135 1.02 6.63 14.85
C GLN A 135 -0.22 5.87 14.38
N ALA A 136 -0.24 5.43 13.12
CA ALA A 136 -1.34 4.69 12.53
C ALA A 136 -1.65 3.43 13.35
N ARG A 137 -2.95 3.12 13.48
CA ARG A 137 -3.43 1.98 14.27
C ARG A 137 -4.19 0.99 13.42
N ASP A 138 -4.07 -0.28 13.78
CA ASP A 138 -4.94 -1.36 13.30
C ASP A 138 -6.28 -1.36 14.06
N SER A 139 -7.21 -2.22 13.65
CA SER A 139 -8.54 -2.36 14.27
C SER A 139 -8.47 -2.85 15.72
N GLY A 140 -7.39 -3.52 16.11
CA GLY A 140 -7.11 -3.94 17.48
C GLY A 140 -6.48 -2.86 18.36
N GLY A 141 -6.20 -1.67 17.82
CA GLY A 141 -5.52 -0.57 18.53
C GLY A 141 -3.99 -0.72 18.60
N GLY A 142 -3.43 -1.77 17.99
CA GLY A 142 -2.00 -1.95 17.80
C GLY A 142 -1.42 -0.94 16.81
N LEU A 143 -0.10 -0.76 16.81
CA LEU A 143 0.56 0.05 15.78
C LEU A 143 0.45 -0.66 14.44
N LEU A 144 0.01 0.06 13.41
CA LEU A 144 -0.08 -0.52 12.07
C LEU A 144 1.32 -0.77 11.49
N CYS A 145 2.25 0.17 11.67
CA CYS A 145 3.65 0.04 11.27
C CYS A 145 4.57 -0.16 12.48
N GLU A 146 5.63 -0.93 12.27
CA GLU A 146 6.72 -1.08 13.21
C GLU A 146 8.03 -0.75 12.50
N SER A 147 8.86 0.07 13.14
CA SER A 147 10.24 0.27 12.70
C SER A 147 11.07 -1.00 12.90
N ASP A 148 12.20 -1.07 12.21
CA ASP A 148 13.23 -2.09 12.46
C ASP A 148 13.77 -2.06 13.90
#